data_AF-A0A5R8QF49-F1
#
_entry.id   AF-A0A5R8QF49-F1
#
_cell.length_a   1.000
_cell.length_b   1.000
_cell.length_c   1.000
_cell.angle_alpha   90.00
_cell.angle_beta   90.00
_cell.angle_gamma   90.00
#
_symmetry.space_group_name_H-M   'P 1'
#
loop_
_entity.id
_entity.type
_entity.pdbx_description
1 polymer ?
#
loop_
_entity_poly.entity_id
_entity_poly.type
_entity_poly.pdbx_seq_one_letter_code
_entity_poly.pdbx_strand_id
1 'polypeptide(L)'
;MHVSIEQAHKAIAAARRKAIELKTQMCIAVVDSGGVLKAFERMDDAWVGSIDIAMKKAKTAVFFGMPTGQIGKLSQPGGPLYGIEHSNDGLITFPGGLPIVDADGVMIGAIGVSGSSVDNDHAVAWAGVETLGVCDLPEHPWRT
;
A
#
# COMPACT_ATOMS: atom_id res chain seq x y z
N MET A 1 -17.06 2.11 -5.56
CA MET A 1 -17.10 1.88 -4.10
C MET A 1 -15.74 2.25 -3.54
N HIS A 2 -15.71 2.86 -2.36
CA HIS A 2 -14.46 3.31 -1.73
C HIS A 2 -14.35 2.66 -0.35
N VAL A 3 -13.11 2.50 0.11
CA VAL A 3 -12.83 2.09 1.48
C VAL A 3 -13.47 3.09 2.46
N SER A 4 -14.23 2.57 3.43
CA SER A 4 -14.83 3.37 4.48
C SER A 4 -13.77 3.80 5.51
N ILE A 5 -14.08 4.79 6.34
CA ILE A 5 -13.13 5.23 7.38
C ILE A 5 -12.96 4.15 8.46
N GLU A 6 -14.03 3.40 8.77
CA GLU A 6 -14.03 2.27 9.69
C GLU A 6 -13.16 1.13 9.16
N GLN A 7 -13.26 0.83 7.87
CA GLN A 7 -12.39 -0.16 7.20
C GLN A 7 -10.93 0.28 7.24
N ALA A 8 -10.64 1.55 6.94
CA ALA A 8 -9.29 2.10 7.00
C ALA A 8 -8.69 1.99 8.41
N HIS A 9 -9.45 2.34 9.46
CA HIS A 9 -9.01 2.16 10.85
C HIS A 9 -8.80 0.69 11.22
N LYS A 10 -9.65 -0.23 10.75
CA LYS A 10 -9.49 -1.67 10.96
C LYS A 10 -8.17 -2.18 10.35
N ALA A 11 -7.88 -1.79 9.11
CA ALA A 11 -6.64 -2.16 8.43
C ALA A 11 -5.40 -1.58 9.13
N ILE A 12 -5.43 -0.30 9.52
CA ILE A 12 -4.35 0.34 10.28
C ILE A 12 -4.11 -0.37 11.61
N ALA A 13 -5.16 -0.70 12.36
CA ALA A 13 -5.02 -1.38 13.64
C ALA A 13 -4.36 -2.77 13.50
N ALA A 14 -4.70 -3.51 12.44
CA ALA A 14 -4.09 -4.80 12.17
C ALA A 14 -2.62 -4.68 11.72
N ALA A 15 -2.33 -3.73 10.83
CA ALA A 15 -0.96 -3.39 10.45
C ALA A 15 -0.12 -2.98 11.67
N ARG A 16 -0.61 -2.08 12.54
CA ARG A 16 0.09 -1.70 13.78
C ARG A 16 0.38 -2.92 14.66
N ARG A 17 -0.60 -3.81 14.87
CA ARG A 17 -0.37 -5.05 15.65
C ARG A 17 0.77 -5.88 15.04
N LYS A 18 0.82 -6.01 13.72
CA LYS A 18 1.90 -6.73 13.05
C LYS A 18 3.25 -6.04 13.20
N ALA A 19 3.28 -4.71 13.11
CA ALA A 19 4.48 -3.92 13.32
C ALA A 19 5.04 -4.12 14.75
N ILE A 20 4.17 -4.17 15.76
CA ILE A 20 4.55 -4.46 17.15
C ILE A 20 5.11 -5.88 17.29
N GLU A 21 4.49 -6.90 16.70
CA GLU A 21 5.01 -8.28 16.69
C GLU A 21 6.42 -8.35 16.09
N LEU A 22 6.66 -7.62 15.00
CA LEU A 22 7.94 -7.55 14.31
C LEU A 22 8.96 -6.60 14.98
N LYS A 23 8.57 -5.93 16.08
CA LYS A 23 9.38 -4.95 16.81
C LYS A 23 9.85 -3.80 15.92
N THR A 24 8.93 -3.25 15.14
CA THR A 24 9.17 -2.14 14.20
C THR A 24 8.28 -0.95 14.50
N GLN A 25 8.72 0.24 14.09
CA GLN A 25 7.94 1.49 14.14
C GLN A 25 7.62 1.93 12.71
N MET A 26 6.34 2.02 12.37
CA MET A 26 5.88 2.22 10.99
C MET A 26 5.03 3.49 10.83
N CYS A 27 5.11 4.10 9.65
CA CYS A 27 4.05 4.94 9.09
C CYS A 27 3.14 4.07 8.24
N ILE A 28 1.83 4.20 8.43
CA ILE A 28 0.79 3.41 7.78
C ILE A 28 -0.23 4.38 7.17
N ALA A 29 -0.39 4.33 5.85
CA ALA A 29 -1.32 5.17 5.11
C ALA A 29 -2.37 4.31 4.41
N VAL A 30 -3.63 4.74 4.43
CA VAL A 30 -4.71 4.16 3.62
C VAL A 30 -5.24 5.26 2.70
N VAL A 31 -5.36 4.95 1.41
CA VAL A 31 -5.97 5.82 0.39
C VAL A 31 -7.24 5.18 -0.16
N ASP A 32 -8.17 6.01 -0.63
CA ASP A 32 -9.32 5.53 -1.40
C ASP A 32 -8.94 5.13 -2.84
N SER A 33 -9.92 4.63 -3.60
CA SER A 33 -9.71 4.21 -4.99
C SER A 33 -9.27 5.33 -5.94
N GLY A 34 -9.36 6.61 -5.54
CA GLY A 34 -8.85 7.76 -6.28
C GLY A 34 -7.43 8.17 -5.88
N GLY A 35 -6.81 7.46 -4.92
CA GLY A 35 -5.49 7.81 -4.39
C GLY A 35 -5.50 8.94 -3.36
N VAL A 36 -6.68 9.33 -2.87
CA VAL A 36 -6.79 10.39 -1.85
C VAL A 36 -6.66 9.78 -0.46
N LEU A 37 -5.90 10.44 0.42
CA LEU A 37 -5.66 9.97 1.78
C LEU A 37 -6.97 9.83 2.55
N LYS A 38 -7.19 8.63 3.12
CA LYS A 38 -8.38 8.30 3.92
C LYS A 38 -8.06 8.26 5.40
N ALA A 39 -6.95 7.62 5.77
CA ALA A 39 -6.49 7.52 7.14
C ALA A 39 -4.97 7.39 7.16
N PHE A 40 -4.35 7.88 8.23
CA PHE A 40 -2.91 7.81 8.42
C PHE A 40 -2.58 7.62 9.89
N GLU A 41 -1.60 6.78 10.16
CA GLU A 41 -1.04 6.59 11.50
C GLU A 41 0.48 6.53 11.42
N ARG A 42 1.13 7.34 12.26
CA ARG A 42 2.57 7.25 12.49
C ARG A 42 2.77 6.70 13.90
N MET A 43 3.39 5.52 13.99
CA MET A 43 3.82 4.99 15.28
C MET A 43 4.89 5.90 15.89
N ASP A 44 4.94 5.93 17.22
CA ASP A 44 5.99 6.62 17.95
C ASP A 44 7.37 6.18 17.45
N ASP A 45 8.29 7.13 17.33
CA ASP A 45 9.66 6.95 16.86
C ASP A 45 9.83 6.41 15.42
N ALA A 46 8.75 6.22 14.66
CA ALA A 46 8.85 5.90 13.24
C ALA A 46 9.57 7.04 12.48
N TRP A 47 10.40 6.67 11.52
CA TRP A 47 11.22 7.61 10.77
C TRP A 47 10.38 8.71 10.10
N VAL A 48 10.87 9.95 10.16
CA VAL A 48 10.18 11.11 9.57
C VAL A 48 10.02 10.95 8.06
N GLY A 49 11.04 10.41 7.37
CA GLY A 49 10.99 10.15 5.93
C GLY A 49 9.94 9.10 5.52
N SER A 50 9.54 8.22 6.44
CA SER A 50 8.55 7.18 6.16
C SER A 50 7.12 7.71 6.01
N ILE A 51 6.85 8.94 6.46
CA ILE A 51 5.53 9.59 6.29
C ILE A 51 5.19 9.70 4.80
N ASP A 52 6.06 10.33 4.01
CA ASP A 52 5.86 10.51 2.57
C ASP A 52 5.89 9.16 1.83
N ILE A 53 6.85 8.31 2.17
CA ILE A 53 7.02 7.00 1.51
C ILE A 53 5.78 6.13 1.70
N ALA A 54 5.19 6.07 2.91
CA ALA A 54 3.97 5.29 3.17
C ALA A 54 2.79 5.79 2.32
N MET A 55 2.58 7.11 2.26
CA MET A 55 1.52 7.70 1.42
C MET A 55 1.77 7.44 -0.07
N LYS A 56 3.00 7.59 -0.56
CA LYS A 56 3.34 7.31 -1.95
C LYS A 56 3.20 5.84 -2.31
N LYS A 57 3.56 4.90 -1.42
CA LYS A 57 3.33 3.46 -1.62
C LYS A 57 1.84 3.14 -1.78
N ALA A 58 0.98 3.71 -0.93
CA ALA A 58 -0.47 3.52 -1.02
C ALA A 58 -1.01 4.09 -2.35
N LYS A 59 -0.62 5.32 -2.70
CA LYS A 59 -0.95 5.97 -3.97
C LYS A 59 -0.52 5.13 -5.19
N THR A 60 0.74 4.67 -5.20
CA THR A 60 1.27 3.85 -6.28
C THR A 60 0.48 2.54 -6.41
N ALA A 61 0.17 1.87 -5.29
CA ALA A 61 -0.56 0.61 -5.34
C ALA A 61 -1.97 0.77 -5.94
N VAL A 62 -2.71 1.83 -5.56
CA VAL A 62 -4.06 2.05 -6.08
C VAL A 62 -4.09 2.56 -7.53
N PHE A 63 -3.09 3.34 -7.95
CA PHE A 63 -3.02 3.86 -9.32
C PHE A 63 -2.82 2.77 -10.38
N PHE A 64 -2.09 1.71 -10.02
CA PHE A 64 -1.80 0.61 -10.95
C PHE A 64 -2.52 -0.68 -10.58
N GLY A 65 -3.23 -0.72 -9.45
CA GLY A 65 -3.87 -1.95 -8.98
C GLY A 65 -2.87 -3.09 -8.72
N MET A 66 -1.64 -2.74 -8.33
CA MET A 66 -0.55 -3.69 -8.18
C MET A 66 0.23 -3.45 -6.89
N PRO A 67 0.70 -4.51 -6.20
CA PRO A 67 1.72 -4.37 -5.17
C PRO A 67 2.93 -3.57 -5.69
N THR A 68 3.39 -2.58 -4.92
CA THR A 68 4.44 -1.66 -5.37
C THR A 68 5.72 -2.37 -5.83
N GLY A 69 6.12 -3.43 -5.11
CA GLY A 69 7.29 -4.23 -5.45
C GLY A 69 7.18 -4.99 -6.78
N GLN A 70 5.97 -5.24 -7.30
CA GLN A 70 5.80 -5.81 -8.64
C GLN A 70 6.11 -4.78 -9.72
N ILE A 71 5.74 -3.51 -9.51
CA ILE A 71 6.10 -2.40 -10.41
C ILE A 71 7.61 -2.19 -10.44
N GLY A 72 8.29 -2.33 -9.29
CA GLY A 72 9.75 -2.28 -9.18
C GLY A 72 10.48 -3.28 -10.07
N LYS A 73 9.91 -4.48 -10.26
CA LYS A 73 10.49 -5.51 -11.16
C LYS A 73 10.44 -5.09 -12.62
N LEU A 74 9.46 -4.28 -13.01
CA LEU A 74 9.22 -3.81 -14.38
C LEU A 74 9.96 -2.50 -14.71
N SER A 75 10.42 -1.77 -13.69
CA SER A 75 10.99 -0.42 -13.79
C SER A 75 12.51 -0.36 -13.61
N GLN A 76 13.20 -1.50 -13.58
CA GLN A 76 14.66 -1.56 -13.60
C GLN A 76 15.24 -1.01 -14.92
N PRO A 77 16.52 -0.58 -14.98
CA PRO A 77 17.17 -0.21 -16.23
C PRO A 77 17.01 -1.27 -17.33
N GLY A 78 16.49 -0.85 -18.50
CA GLY A 78 16.16 -1.75 -19.62
C GLY A 78 14.80 -2.45 -19.51
N GLY A 79 14.08 -2.27 -18.39
CA GLY A 79 12.72 -2.76 -18.20
C GLY A 79 11.67 -1.89 -18.92
N PRO A 80 10.47 -2.44 -19.19
CA PRO A 80 9.43 -1.77 -19.96
C PRO A 80 8.87 -0.51 -19.29
N LEU A 81 9.00 -0.38 -17.96
CA LEU A 81 8.51 0.76 -17.19
C LEU A 81 9.65 1.59 -16.59
N TYR A 82 10.86 1.53 -17.15
CA TYR A 82 12.01 2.27 -16.63
C TYR A 82 11.71 3.77 -16.52
N GLY A 83 11.86 4.33 -15.31
CA GLY A 83 11.65 5.75 -15.03
C GLY A 83 10.20 6.14 -14.69
N ILE A 84 9.27 5.19 -14.58
CA ILE A 84 7.86 5.42 -14.22
C ILE A 84 7.70 6.23 -12.93
N GLU A 85 8.68 6.15 -12.03
CA GLU A 85 8.73 6.85 -10.75
C GLU A 85 8.64 8.37 -10.89
N HIS A 86 9.00 8.94 -12.04
CA HIS A 86 8.91 10.38 -12.29
C HIS A 86 7.48 10.86 -12.54
N SER A 87 6.55 9.95 -12.83
CA SER A 87 5.13 10.29 -13.03
C SER A 87 4.42 10.59 -11.70
N ASN A 88 3.21 11.16 -11.78
CA ASN A 88 2.28 11.25 -10.65
C ASN A 88 2.88 11.90 -9.39
N ASP A 89 3.73 12.91 -9.54
CA ASP A 89 4.44 13.57 -8.43
C ASP A 89 5.29 12.61 -7.58
N GLY A 90 5.86 11.60 -8.22
CA GLY A 90 6.72 10.62 -7.57
C GLY A 90 5.96 9.37 -7.11
N LEU A 91 6.38 8.22 -7.62
CA LEU A 91 5.92 6.90 -7.17
C LEU A 91 6.99 6.22 -6.30
N ILE A 92 6.57 5.23 -5.51
CA ILE A 92 7.48 4.32 -4.81
C ILE A 92 7.23 2.90 -5.31
N THR A 93 8.25 2.29 -5.90
CA THR A 93 8.17 1.00 -6.61
C THR A 93 8.89 -0.15 -5.87
N PHE A 94 9.28 0.05 -4.61
CA PHE A 94 9.73 -1.03 -3.73
C PHE A 94 8.62 -1.50 -2.76
N PRO A 95 8.69 -2.72 -2.21
CA PRO A 95 7.60 -3.33 -1.45
C PRO A 95 7.09 -2.51 -0.26
N GLY A 96 5.79 -2.62 0.01
CA GLY A 96 5.10 -2.02 1.16
C GLY A 96 3.80 -1.29 0.82
N GLY A 97 3.48 -1.10 -0.46
CA GLY A 97 2.15 -0.67 -0.91
C GLY A 97 1.37 -1.84 -1.50
N LEU A 98 0.12 -2.02 -1.08
CA LEU A 98 -0.76 -3.09 -1.52
C LEU A 98 -2.17 -2.57 -1.83
N PRO A 99 -2.78 -3.00 -2.95
CA PRO A 99 -4.20 -2.77 -3.19
C PRO A 99 -5.07 -3.39 -2.08
N ILE A 100 -6.24 -2.81 -1.85
CA ILE A 100 -7.30 -3.39 -1.03
C ILE A 100 -8.43 -3.77 -1.98
N VAL A 101 -8.62 -5.07 -2.17
CA VAL A 101 -9.69 -5.66 -2.98
C VAL A 101 -10.68 -6.33 -2.04
N ASP A 102 -11.94 -5.94 -2.10
CA ASP A 102 -13.00 -6.51 -1.26
C ASP A 102 -13.42 -7.91 -1.73
N ALA A 103 -14.35 -8.53 -0.99
CA ALA A 103 -14.86 -9.86 -1.26
C ALA A 103 -15.60 -9.98 -2.61
N ASP A 104 -16.06 -8.86 -3.17
CA ASP A 104 -16.72 -8.80 -4.48
C ASP A 104 -15.71 -8.63 -5.62
N GLY A 105 -14.40 -8.63 -5.33
CA GLY A 105 -13.33 -8.44 -6.30
C GLY A 105 -13.14 -6.99 -6.73
N VAL A 106 -13.69 -6.02 -6.00
CA VAL A 106 -13.58 -4.60 -6.31
C VAL A 106 -12.43 -3.98 -5.53
N MET A 107 -11.50 -3.34 -6.23
CA MET A 107 -10.48 -2.50 -5.60
C MET A 107 -11.12 -1.23 -5.03
N ILE A 108 -11.13 -1.12 -3.71
CA ILE A 108 -11.77 -0.03 -2.97
C ILE A 108 -10.77 0.99 -2.43
N GLY A 109 -9.47 0.70 -2.49
CA GLY A 109 -8.39 1.58 -2.04
C GLY A 109 -7.05 0.86 -2.02
N ALA A 110 -6.11 1.37 -1.24
CA ALA A 110 -4.83 0.72 -0.98
C ALA A 110 -4.26 1.11 0.39
N ILE A 111 -3.38 0.26 0.91
CA ILE A 111 -2.56 0.53 2.09
C ILE A 111 -1.09 0.70 1.67
N GLY A 112 -0.37 1.57 2.36
CA GLY A 112 1.07 1.78 2.19
C GLY A 112 1.76 1.86 3.54
N VAL A 113 2.87 1.14 3.68
CA VAL A 113 3.64 1.02 4.93
C VAL A 113 5.11 1.34 4.68
N SER A 114 5.71 2.08 5.60
CA SER A 114 7.16 2.32 5.63
C SER A 114 7.67 2.51 7.05
N GLY A 115 8.83 1.92 7.35
CA GLY A 115 9.54 2.16 8.62
C GLY A 115 10.59 1.11 8.98
N SER A 116 10.75 0.06 8.18
CA SER A 116 11.73 -1.01 8.40
C SER A 116 12.31 -1.48 7.06
N SER A 117 12.94 -2.66 7.03
CA SER A 117 13.17 -3.41 5.80
C SER A 117 11.91 -3.55 4.94
N VAL A 118 12.10 -3.61 3.62
CA VAL A 118 10.99 -3.72 2.65
C VAL A 118 10.15 -4.99 2.84
N ASP A 119 10.74 -6.06 3.36
CA ASP A 119 10.03 -7.30 3.69
C ASP A 119 9.09 -7.11 4.89
N ASN A 120 9.54 -6.39 5.92
CA ASN A 120 8.68 -6.04 7.06
C ASN A 120 7.59 -5.05 6.65
N ASP A 121 7.91 -4.05 5.83
CA ASP A 121 6.92 -3.12 5.28
C ASP A 121 5.80 -3.89 4.55
N HIS A 122 6.16 -4.86 3.70
CA HIS A 122 5.20 -5.70 2.99
C HIS A 122 4.38 -6.58 3.94
N ALA A 123 5.02 -7.26 4.90
CA ALA A 123 4.33 -8.12 5.86
C ALA A 123 3.31 -7.33 6.72
N VAL A 124 3.67 -6.10 7.12
CA VAL A 124 2.78 -5.21 7.88
C VAL A 124 1.63 -4.70 7.01
N ALA A 125 1.90 -4.31 5.76
CA ALA A 125 0.86 -3.91 4.83
C ALA A 125 -0.14 -5.05 4.58
N TRP A 126 0.36 -6.27 4.39
CA TRP A 126 -0.45 -7.47 4.16
C TRP A 126 -1.40 -7.75 5.34
N ALA A 127 -0.89 -7.67 6.57
CA ALA A 127 -1.70 -7.83 7.78
C ALA A 127 -2.85 -6.80 7.87
N GLY A 128 -2.70 -5.62 7.25
CA GLY A 128 -3.79 -4.66 7.09
C GLY A 128 -4.82 -5.10 6.05
N VAL A 129 -4.37 -5.47 4.85
CA VAL A 129 -5.22 -5.89 3.72
C VAL A 129 -6.09 -7.10 4.08
N GLU A 130 -5.51 -8.13 4.70
CA GLU A 130 -6.19 -9.40 4.97
C GLU A 130 -7.43 -9.25 5.88
N THR A 131 -7.55 -8.11 6.57
CA THR A 131 -8.75 -7.82 7.37
C THR A 131 -9.97 -7.37 6.57
N LEU A 132 -9.76 -6.99 5.31
CA LEU A 132 -10.76 -6.42 4.40
C LEU A 132 -10.94 -7.27 3.13
N GLY A 133 -9.93 -8.04 2.73
CA GLY A 133 -9.98 -8.92 1.57
C GLY A 133 -8.59 -9.35 1.11
N VAL A 134 -8.29 -9.20 -0.18
CA VAL A 134 -7.01 -9.61 -0.80
C VAL A 134 -6.32 -8.44 -1.48
N CYS A 135 -5.04 -8.60 -1.83
CA CYS A 135 -4.28 -7.57 -2.56
C CYS A 135 -4.16 -7.85 -4.06
N ASP A 136 -4.41 -9.08 -4.48
CA ASP A 136 -4.41 -9.44 -5.90
C ASP A 136 -5.74 -9.02 -6.51
N LEU A 137 -5.68 -8.36 -7.67
CA LEU A 137 -6.85 -8.13 -8.48
C LEU A 137 -7.21 -9.46 -9.17
N PRO A 138 -8.33 -10.12 -8.81
CA PRO A 138 -8.77 -11.28 -9.58
C PRO A 138 -9.07 -10.85 -11.02
N GLU A 139 -8.93 -11.78 -11.96
CA GLU A 139 -9.41 -11.56 -13.33
C GLU A 139 -10.87 -11.09 -13.29
N HIS A 140 -11.13 -9.91 -13.85
CA HIS A 140 -12.46 -9.33 -13.88
C HIS A 140 -12.88 -9.14 -15.35
N PRO A 141 -14.07 -9.58 -15.78
CA PRO A 141 -14.47 -9.61 -17.20
C PRO A 141 -14.47 -8.25 -17.93
N TRP A 142 -14.29 -7.16 -17.18
CA TRP A 142 -14.36 -5.77 -17.66
C TRP A 142 -13.03 -5.02 -17.49
N ARG A 143 -11.97 -5.70 -17.02
CA ARG A 143 -10.62 -5.14 -16.86
C ARG A 143 -9.69 -5.92 -17.80
N THR A 144 -9.38 -5.32 -18.94
CA THR A 144 -8.39 -5.82 -19.91
C THR A 144 -7.01 -5.30 -19.57
#